data_AF-A0A943M1B3-F1
#
_entry.id   AF-A0A943M1B3-F1
#
_cell.length_a   1.000
_cell.length_b   1.000
_cell.length_c   1.000
_cell.angle_alpha   90.00
_cell.angle_beta   90.00
_cell.angle_gamma   90.00
#
_symmetry.space_group_name_H-M   'P 1'
#
loop_
_entity.id
_entity.type
_entity.pdbx_description
1 polymer ?
#
loop_
_entity_poly.entity_id
_entity_poly.type
_entity_poly.pdbx_seq_one_letter_code
_entity_poly.pdbx_strand_id
1 'polypeptide(L)'
;NRVSENLSQESDNFNVVRKVTVIDAITNDVMFQMSGRMSIKADTHDKQLEIVVENGKNKYQKHIIGLSDNVSYVVEDVEVPNVSKYKYEINYNPKMWVPAKLKNVD
;
A
#
# COMPACT_ATOMS: atom_id res chain seq x y z
N ASN A 1 7.23 -24.57 -0.94
CA ASN A 1 7.99 -23.36 -1.29
C ASN A 1 7.74 -22.84 -2.71
N ARG A 2 7.51 -23.68 -3.74
CA ARG A 2 7.26 -23.23 -5.12
C ARG A 2 6.07 -22.28 -5.34
N VAL A 3 4.95 -22.48 -4.65
CA VAL A 3 3.74 -21.65 -4.85
C VAL A 3 3.94 -20.21 -4.36
N SER A 4 4.52 -20.03 -3.18
CA SER A 4 4.80 -18.70 -2.61
C SER A 4 5.83 -17.92 -3.43
N GLU A 5 6.89 -18.60 -3.88
CA GLU A 5 7.92 -18.02 -4.75
C GLU A 5 7.33 -17.54 -6.08
N ASN A 6 6.48 -18.36 -6.73
CA ASN A 6 5.79 -17.98 -7.96
C ASN A 6 4.87 -16.78 -7.76
N LEU A 7 4.06 -16.78 -6.69
CA LEU A 7 3.18 -15.64 -6.38
C LEU A 7 3.97 -14.36 -6.14
N SER A 8 5.10 -14.46 -5.44
CA SER A 8 5.99 -13.33 -5.19
C SER A 8 6.54 -12.77 -6.50
N GLN A 9 7.05 -13.64 -7.38
CA GLN A 9 7.54 -13.24 -8.71
C GLN A 9 6.47 -12.58 -9.58
N GLU A 10 5.26 -13.14 -9.64
CA GLU A 10 4.14 -12.55 -10.39
C GLU A 10 3.74 -11.19 -9.83
N SER A 11 3.80 -11.03 -8.51
CA SER A 11 3.50 -9.78 -7.85
C SER A 11 4.57 -8.71 -8.10
N ASP A 12 5.85 -9.09 -8.11
CA ASP A 12 7.00 -8.21 -8.39
C ASP A 12 7.07 -7.80 -9.86
N ASN A 13 6.56 -8.65 -10.76
CA ASN A 13 6.38 -8.34 -12.18
C ASN A 13 5.13 -7.49 -12.47
N PHE A 14 4.37 -7.09 -11.44
CA PHE A 14 3.12 -6.35 -11.58
C PHE A 14 2.09 -7.09 -12.46
N ASN A 15 1.94 -8.40 -12.27
CA ASN A 15 0.92 -9.21 -12.93
C ASN A 15 -0.31 -9.40 -12.04
N VAL A 16 -0.12 -9.42 -10.72
CA VAL A 16 -1.17 -9.64 -9.71
C VAL A 16 -1.72 -8.31 -9.20
N VAL A 17 -3.04 -8.23 -9.03
CA VAL A 17 -3.68 -7.12 -8.33
C VAL A 17 -3.70 -7.47 -6.84
N ARG A 18 -3.21 -6.54 -6.02
CA ARG A 18 -3.16 -6.71 -4.57
C ARG A 18 -3.93 -5.60 -3.87
N LYS A 19 -4.36 -5.89 -2.65
CA LYS A 19 -4.88 -4.91 -1.71
C LYS A 19 -4.04 -4.99 -0.44
N VAL A 20 -3.56 -3.85 0.01
CA VAL A 20 -2.95 -3.70 1.33
C VAL A 20 -3.84 -2.86 2.22
N THR A 21 -4.03 -3.31 3.45
CA THR A 21 -4.75 -2.57 4.50
C THR A 21 -3.79 -2.41 5.68
N VAL A 22 -3.56 -1.17 6.09
CA VAL A 22 -2.73 -0.84 7.26
C VAL A 22 -3.65 -0.42 8.41
N ILE A 23 -3.40 -0.98 9.58
CA ILE A 23 -4.28 -0.95 10.75
C ILE A 23 -3.48 -0.45 11.95
N ASP A 24 -4.06 0.48 12.69
CA ASP A 24 -3.59 0.84 14.04
C ASP A 24 -4.32 -0.06 15.05
N ALA A 25 -3.54 -0.89 15.75
CA ALA A 25 -4.04 -1.85 16.72
C ALA A 25 -4.45 -1.23 18.07
N ILE A 26 -4.04 0.02 18.37
CA ILE A 26 -4.52 0.73 19.56
C ILE A 26 -5.94 1.23 19.33
N THR A 27 -6.16 1.89 18.20
CA THR A 27 -7.45 2.51 17.87
C THR A 27 -8.42 1.54 17.19
N ASN A 28 -7.92 0.39 16.72
CA ASN A 28 -8.62 -0.54 15.84
C ASN A 28 -9.17 0.12 14.56
N ASP A 29 -8.54 1.22 14.13
CA ASP A 29 -8.92 1.94 12.91
C ASP A 29 -7.98 1.56 11.75
N VAL A 30 -8.55 1.49 10.55
CA VAL A 30 -7.77 1.41 9.31
C VAL A 30 -7.12 2.77 9.10
N MET A 31 -5.79 2.80 8.91
CA MET A 31 -5.06 4.04 8.64
C MET A 31 -5.15 4.42 7.17
N PHE A 32 -4.86 3.47 6.30
CA PHE A 32 -5.06 3.59 4.85
C PHE A 32 -5.20 2.22 4.19
N GLN A 33 -5.73 2.23 2.97
CA GLN A 33 -5.78 1.09 2.08
C GLN A 33 -5.20 1.47 0.73
N MET A 34 -4.53 0.53 0.08
CA MET A 34 -4.03 0.72 -1.27
C MET A 34 -4.32 -0.53 -2.10
N SER A 35 -4.79 -0.34 -3.33
CA SER A 35 -5.10 -1.44 -4.25
C SER A 35 -4.54 -1.17 -5.64
N GLY A 36 -4.14 -2.22 -6.35
CA GLY A 36 -3.53 -2.11 -7.69
C GLY A 36 -2.49 -3.19 -7.94
N ARG A 37 -1.81 -3.10 -9.09
CA ARG A 37 -0.65 -3.97 -9.36
C ARG A 37 0.59 -3.36 -8.70
N MET A 38 1.13 -4.03 -7.70
CA MET A 38 2.18 -3.50 -6.84
C MET A 38 3.16 -4.59 -6.41
N SER A 39 4.42 -4.23 -6.20
CA SER A 39 5.41 -5.00 -5.43
C SER A 39 5.37 -4.54 -3.96
N ILE A 40 5.44 -5.46 -3.00
CA ILE A 40 5.36 -5.15 -1.57
C ILE A 40 6.50 -5.89 -0.86
N LYS A 41 7.30 -5.15 -0.08
CA LYS A 41 8.36 -5.69 0.75
C LYS A 41 8.21 -5.16 2.17
N ALA A 42 8.25 -6.06 3.15
CA ALA A 42 8.43 -5.67 4.54
C ALA A 42 9.94 -5.62 4.83
N ASP A 43 10.45 -4.42 5.11
CA ASP A 43 11.81 -4.24 5.58
C ASP A 43 11.84 -4.34 7.10
N THR A 44 12.39 -5.44 7.61
CA THR A 44 12.46 -5.71 9.05
C THR A 44 13.61 -4.99 9.74
N HIS A 45 14.62 -4.53 8.99
CA HIS A 45 15.72 -3.75 9.53
C HIS A 45 15.28 -2.32 9.84
N ASP A 46 14.65 -1.69 8.85
CA ASP A 46 14.17 -0.30 8.94
C ASP A 46 12.75 -0.19 9.52
N LYS A 47 12.11 -1.33 9.82
CA LYS A 47 10.72 -1.42 10.29
C LYS A 47 9.76 -0.64 9.41
N GLN A 48 9.74 -0.96 8.11
CA GLN A 48 8.87 -0.27 7.15
C GLN A 48 8.23 -1.23 6.14
N LEU A 49 7.04 -0.88 5.68
CA LEU A 49 6.39 -1.50 4.54
C LEU A 49 6.68 -0.65 3.30
N GLU A 50 7.32 -1.25 2.31
CA GLU A 50 7.64 -0.62 1.05
C GLU A 50 6.71 -1.13 -0.03
N ILE A 51 5.97 -0.22 -0.67
CA ILE A 51 5.06 -0.56 -1.76
C ILE A 51 5.53 0.16 -3.02
N VAL A 52 5.81 -0.59 -4.06
CA VAL A 52 6.19 -0.05 -5.37
C VAL A 52 5.06 -0.27 -6.35
N VAL A 53 4.70 0.75 -7.10
CA VAL A 53 3.72 0.70 -8.19
C VAL A 53 4.32 1.25 -9.47
N GLU A 54 3.94 0.66 -10.60
CA GLU A 54 4.22 1.23 -11.92
C GLU A 54 3.04 2.16 -12.29
N ASN A 55 3.26 3.48 -12.38
CA ASN A 55 2.21 4.49 -12.65
C ASN A 55 2.27 5.05 -14.09
N GLY A 56 2.95 4.33 -14.97
CA GLY A 56 3.16 4.61 -16.39
C GLY A 56 4.32 3.78 -16.89
N LYS A 57 4.49 3.63 -18.21
CA LYS A 57 5.57 2.80 -18.77
C LYS A 57 6.94 3.19 -18.19
N ASN A 58 7.55 2.27 -17.43
CA ASN A 58 8.82 2.48 -16.73
C ASN A 58 8.84 3.66 -15.74
N LYS A 59 7.67 4.07 -15.23
CA LYS A 59 7.53 5.09 -14.20
C LYS A 59 7.07 4.42 -12.92
N TYR A 60 7.87 4.53 -11.88
CA TYR A 60 7.63 3.86 -10.61
C TYR A 60 7.44 4.89 -9.50
N GLN A 61 6.53 4.59 -8.58
CA GLN A 61 6.38 5.31 -7.32
C GLN A 61 6.57 4.33 -6.17
N LYS A 62 7.33 4.75 -5.16
CA LYS A 62 7.55 4.01 -3.93
C LYS A 62 6.84 4.72 -2.80
N HIS A 63 6.00 3.98 -2.08
CA HIS A 63 5.37 4.41 -0.84
C HIS A 63 6.08 3.69 0.30
N ILE A 64 6.50 4.43 1.31
CA ILE A 64 7.17 3.89 2.50
C ILE A 64 6.29 4.20 3.70
N ILE A 65 5.93 3.16 4.43
CA ILE A 65 5.07 3.25 5.60
C ILE A 65 5.84 2.73 6.80
N GLY A 66 6.08 3.60 7.77
CA GLY A 66 6.72 3.21 9.02
C GLY A 66 5.84 2.23 9.78
N LEU A 67 6.40 1.08 10.14
CA LEU A 67 5.79 0.10 11.02
C LEU A 67 6.25 0.40 12.46
N SER A 68 5.31 0.26 13.39
CA SER A 68 5.57 0.35 14.82
C SER A 68 4.90 -0.84 15.51
N ASP A 69 5.14 -1.01 16.80
CA ASP A 69 4.56 -2.12 17.57
C ASP A 69 3.02 -2.12 17.56
N ASN A 70 2.41 -0.98 17.22
CA ASN A 70 0.95 -0.80 17.13
C ASN A 70 0.43 -0.77 15.70
N VAL A 71 1.28 -0.82 14.68
CA VAL A 71 0.85 -0.79 13.28
C VAL A 71 0.99 -2.18 12.68
N SER A 72 -0.13 -2.74 12.24
CA SER A 72 -0.19 -4.02 11.53
C SER A 72 -0.66 -3.81 10.09
N TYR A 73 -0.40 -4.78 9.23
CA TYR A 73 -0.88 -4.74 7.85
C TYR A 73 -1.32 -6.12 7.38
N VAL A 74 -2.23 -6.13 6.41
CA VAL A 74 -2.68 -7.33 5.68
C VAL A 74 -2.48 -7.09 4.19
N VAL A 75 -1.96 -8.09 3.48
CA VAL A 75 -1.85 -8.10 2.02
C VAL A 75 -2.73 -9.23 1.49
N GLU A 76 -3.60 -8.88 0.55
CA GLU A 76 -4.52 -9.80 -0.10
C GLU A 76 -4.27 -9.76 -1.61
N ASP A 77 -4.09 -10.93 -2.24
CA ASP A 77 -4.17 -11.06 -3.69
C ASP A 77 -5.65 -11.09 -4.08
N VAL A 78 -6.06 -10.21 -5.00
CA VAL A 78 -7.47 -10.06 -5.38
C VAL A 78 -7.68 -10.43 -6.85
N GLU A 79 -8.64 -11.30 -7.10
CA GLU A 79 -9.07 -11.63 -8.46
C GLU A 79 -10.02 -10.53 -8.98
N VAL A 80 -9.49 -9.65 -9.83
CA VAL A 80 -10.30 -8.58 -10.44
C VAL A 80 -10.08 -8.59 -11.95
N PRO A 81 -11.13 -8.85 -12.76
CA PRO A 81 -11.01 -8.76 -14.20
C PRO A 81 -10.80 -7.30 -14.62
N ASN A 82 -9.91 -7.07 -15.60
CA ASN A 82 -9.72 -5.79 -16.29
C ASN A 82 -9.19 -4.60 -15.45
N VAL A 83 -8.30 -4.84 -14.49
CA VAL A 83 -7.57 -3.75 -13.81
C VAL A 83 -6.42 -3.25 -14.70
N SER A 84 -6.30 -1.94 -14.84
CA SER A 84 -5.19 -1.29 -15.56
C SER A 84 -3.86 -1.57 -14.87
N LYS A 85 -2.79 -1.84 -15.64
CA LYS A 85 -1.44 -2.03 -15.09
C LYS A 85 -0.94 -0.80 -14.34
N TYR A 86 -1.32 0.39 -14.82
CA TYR A 86 -0.77 1.65 -14.36
C TYR A 86 -1.62 2.41 -13.34
N LYS A 87 -2.76 1.85 -12.92
CA LYS A 87 -3.67 2.53 -11.99
C LYS A 87 -3.66 1.79 -10.67
N TYR A 88 -3.53 2.57 -9.61
CA TYR A 88 -3.69 2.13 -8.23
C TYR A 88 -4.56 3.16 -7.51
N GLU A 89 -5.23 2.73 -6.45
CA GLU A 89 -6.05 3.58 -5.60
C GLU A 89 -5.43 3.61 -4.21
N ILE A 90 -5.46 4.78 -3.57
CA ILE A 90 -5.12 4.94 -2.15
C ILE A 90 -6.30 5.61 -1.47
N ASN A 91 -6.78 4.97 -0.39
CA ASN A 91 -7.84 5.47 0.46
C ASN A 91 -7.25 5.72 1.85
N TYR A 92 -7.14 6.99 2.24
CA TYR A 92 -6.75 7.37 3.59
C TYR A 92 -7.97 7.49 4.50
N ASN A 93 -7.82 7.11 5.76
CA ASN A 93 -8.87 7.36 6.74
C ASN A 93 -9.00 8.87 6.98
N PRO A 94 -10.18 9.46 6.74
CA PRO A 94 -10.38 10.91 6.87
C PRO A 94 -10.16 11.42 8.30
N LYS A 95 -10.29 10.57 9.33
CA LYS A 95 -9.98 10.95 10.72
C LYS A 95 -8.50 11.26 10.94
N MET A 96 -7.61 10.79 10.06
CA MET A 96 -6.16 11.00 10.15
C MET A 96 -5.72 12.38 9.64
N TRP A 97 -6.60 13.08 8.91
CA TRP A 97 -6.34 14.45 8.49
C TRP A 97 -7.08 15.44 9.38
N VAL A 98 -6.32 16.29 10.07
CA VAL A 98 -6.88 17.52 10.62
C VAL A 98 -6.87 18.57 9.50
N PRO A 99 -8.03 19.10 9.07
CA PRO A 99 -8.06 20.15 8.07
C PRO A 99 -7.35 21.41 8.60
N ALA A 100 -6.29 21.85 7.93
CA ALA A 100 -5.66 23.13 8.26
C ALA A 100 -6.60 24.27 7.84
N LYS A 101 -7.09 25.05 8.81
CA LYS A 101 -7.73 26.34 8.53
C LYS A 101 -6.63 27.35 8.26
N LEU A 102 -6.43 27.72 6.99
CA LEU A 102 -5.59 28.85 6.63
C LEU A 102 -6.19 30.10 7.30
N LYS A 103 -5.47 30.69 8.26
CA LYS A 103 -5.79 32.03 8.73
C LYS A 103 -5.23 33.00 7.70
N ASN A 104 -6.10 33.78 7.07
CA ASN A 104 -5.64 34.98 6.39
C ASN A 104 -5.05 35.89 7.48
N VAL A 105 -3.80 36.31 7.26
CA VAL A 105 -3.19 37.37 8.03
C VAL A 105 -3.65 38.65 7.33
N ASP A 106 -4.58 39.36 7.96
CA ASP A 106 -4.99 40.71 7.54
C ASP A 106 -3.88 41.73 7.86
#